data_AF-X0Z7B5-F1
#
_entry.id   AF-X0Z7B5-F1
#
_cell.length_a   1.000
_cell.length_b   1.000
_cell.length_c   1.000
_cell.angle_alpha   90.00
_cell.angle_beta   90.00
_cell.angle_gamma   90.00
#
_symmetry.space_group_name_H-M   'P 1'
#
loop_
_entity.id
_entity.type
_entity.pdbx_description
1 polymer ?
#
loop_
_entity_poly.entity_id
_entity_poly.type
_entity_poly.pdbx_seq_one_letter_code
_entity_poly.pdbx_strand_id
1 'polypeptide(L)'
;MKKLWVNAVPYNKEITIAALESGAEAVVLPDGDSEKVRQFGKIKTVEKSGDIRPGVDVEFIDIAGKSDEDKAAAVPKSKIVVLRMLDWTIIPIENLLARRAKNIMV
;
A
#
# COMPACT_ATOMS: atom_id res chain seq x y z
N MET A 1 -4.10 14.55 -7.62
CA MET A 1 -4.68 13.28 -8.14
C MET A 1 -4.91 12.35 -6.97
N LYS A 2 -6.03 11.60 -6.95
CA LYS A 2 -6.26 10.57 -5.93
C LYS A 2 -5.33 9.38 -6.21
N LYS A 3 -4.72 8.81 -5.16
CA LYS A 3 -3.88 7.61 -5.28
C LYS A 3 -4.75 6.38 -4.97
N LEU A 4 -4.81 5.42 -5.89
CA LEU A 4 -5.49 4.14 -5.71
C LEU A 4 -4.50 3.03 -6.00
N TRP A 5 -4.29 2.13 -5.02
CA TRP A 5 -3.54 0.90 -5.23
C TRP A 5 -4.48 -0.29 -5.14
N VAL A 6 -4.24 -1.31 -5.96
CA VAL A 6 -5.02 -2.55 -5.95
C VAL A 6 -4.16 -3.68 -5.41
N ASN A 7 -4.65 -4.37 -4.37
CA ASN A 7 -3.96 -5.54 -3.83
C ASN A 7 -4.31 -6.79 -4.63
N ALA A 8 -3.31 -7.42 -5.25
CA ALA A 8 -3.44 -8.67 -6.00
C ALA A 8 -2.55 -9.76 -5.40
N VAL A 9 -2.48 -9.84 -4.06
CA VAL A 9 -1.80 -10.90 -3.30
C VAL A 9 -2.84 -11.84 -2.66
N PRO A 10 -2.82 -13.16 -2.95
CA PRO A 10 -1.95 -13.85 -3.91
C PRO A 10 -2.26 -13.46 -5.36
N TYR A 11 -1.33 -13.71 -6.29
CA TYR A 11 -1.43 -13.27 -7.68
C TYR A 11 -2.78 -13.62 -8.32
N ASN A 12 -3.46 -12.60 -8.83
CA ASN A 12 -4.67 -12.74 -9.61
C ASN A 12 -4.57 -11.93 -10.91
N LYS A 13 -4.57 -12.62 -12.05
CA LYS A 13 -4.42 -12.01 -13.38
C LYS A 13 -5.57 -11.05 -13.70
N GLU A 14 -6.80 -11.46 -13.41
CA GLU A 14 -8.01 -10.67 -13.73
C GLU A 14 -8.03 -9.37 -12.93
N ILE A 15 -7.72 -9.43 -11.64
CA ILE A 15 -7.61 -8.24 -10.77
C ILE A 15 -6.50 -7.31 -11.26
N THR A 16 -5.35 -7.87 -11.65
CA THR A 16 -4.21 -7.08 -12.15
C THR A 16 -4.55 -6.34 -13.44
N ILE A 17 -5.19 -7.01 -14.40
CA ILE A 17 -5.62 -6.40 -15.67
C ILE A 17 -6.68 -5.33 -15.39
N ALA A 18 -7.68 -5.63 -14.56
CA ALA A 18 -8.72 -4.67 -14.22
C ALA A 18 -8.15 -3.42 -13.55
N ALA A 19 -7.15 -3.55 -12.67
CA ALA A 19 -6.47 -2.41 -12.06
C ALA A 19 -5.77 -1.53 -13.10
N LEU A 20 -5.09 -2.16 -14.07
CA LEU A 20 -4.41 -1.48 -15.16
C LEU A 20 -5.40 -0.73 -16.06
N GLU A 21 -6.47 -1.38 -16.49
CA GLU A 21 -7.51 -0.80 -17.36
C GLU A 21 -8.30 0.31 -16.65
N SER A 22 -8.44 0.22 -15.33
CA SER A 22 -9.13 1.22 -14.51
C SER A 22 -8.26 2.41 -14.11
N GLY A 23 -6.98 2.43 -14.51
CA GLY A 23 -6.06 3.53 -14.21
C GLY A 23 -5.61 3.58 -12.75
N ALA A 24 -5.50 2.43 -12.07
CA ALA A 24 -4.88 2.37 -10.75
C ALA A 24 -3.43 2.89 -10.80
N GLU A 25 -2.98 3.54 -9.73
CA GLU A 25 -1.61 4.08 -9.67
C GLU A 25 -0.57 2.95 -9.54
N ALA A 26 -0.89 1.93 -8.75
CA ALA A 26 -0.02 0.78 -8.52
C ALA A 26 -0.81 -0.50 -8.20
N VAL A 27 -0.17 -1.65 -8.39
CA VAL A 27 -0.65 -2.96 -7.95
C VAL A 27 0.32 -3.57 -6.94
N VAL A 28 -0.21 -4.06 -5.82
CA VAL A 28 0.55 -4.86 -4.84
C VAL A 28 0.57 -6.30 -5.31
N LEU A 29 1.78 -6.87 -5.42
CA LEU A 29 2.03 -8.19 -6.02
C LEU A 29 2.80 -9.10 -5.07
N PRO A 30 2.74 -10.43 -5.28
CA PRO A 30 3.76 -11.32 -4.75
C PRO A 30 5.15 -10.94 -5.27
N ASP A 31 6.18 -11.24 -4.48
CA ASP A 31 7.56 -10.98 -4.86
C ASP A 31 7.91 -11.71 -6.17
N GLY A 32 8.52 -10.97 -7.11
CA GLY A 32 8.97 -11.49 -8.40
C GLY A 32 7.94 -11.45 -9.54
N ASP A 33 6.69 -11.01 -9.31
CA ASP A 33 5.67 -10.93 -10.36
C ASP A 33 5.70 -9.60 -11.16
N SER A 34 6.58 -8.64 -10.83
CA SER A 34 6.64 -7.33 -11.52
C SER A 34 6.84 -7.45 -13.03
N GLU A 35 7.80 -8.27 -13.47
CA GLU A 35 8.10 -8.43 -14.89
C GLU A 35 6.94 -9.03 -15.68
N LYS A 36 6.20 -9.96 -15.06
CA LYS A 36 4.99 -10.55 -15.64
C LYS A 36 3.89 -9.51 -15.82
N VAL A 37 3.67 -8.64 -14.83
CA VAL A 37 2.65 -7.59 -14.91
C VAL A 37 3.00 -6.54 -15.96
N ARG A 38 4.28 -6.21 -16.11
CA ARG A 38 4.77 -5.27 -17.13
C ARG A 38 4.48 -5.72 -18.57
N GLN A 39 4.28 -7.02 -18.80
CA GLN A 39 3.86 -7.54 -20.11
C GLN A 39 2.44 -7.10 -20.51
N PHE A 40 1.58 -6.80 -19.54
CA PHE A 40 0.20 -6.35 -19.79
C PHE A 40 0.09 -4.82 -19.95
N GLY A 41 1.09 -4.07 -19.49
CA GLY A 41 1.19 -2.63 -19.71
C GLY A 41 1.95 -1.90 -18.62
N LYS A 42 1.93 -0.56 -18.67
CA LYS A 42 2.65 0.31 -17.73
C LYS A 42 1.81 0.59 -16.49
N ILE A 43 2.19 0.00 -15.36
CA ILE A 43 1.65 0.29 -14.03
C ILE A 43 2.78 0.12 -13.01
N LYS A 44 2.79 0.92 -11.94
CA LYS A 44 3.78 0.73 -10.86
C LYS A 44 3.50 -0.56 -10.11
N THR A 45 4.55 -1.27 -9.73
CA THR A 45 4.41 -2.48 -8.93
C THR A 45 4.89 -2.25 -7.50
N VAL A 46 4.17 -2.83 -6.55
CA VAL A 46 4.51 -2.81 -5.13
C VAL A 46 4.88 -4.23 -4.69
N GLU A 47 6.17 -4.53 -4.72
CA GLU A 47 6.78 -5.80 -4.29
C GLU A 47 8.28 -5.59 -4.05
N LYS A 48 8.99 -6.59 -3.54
CA LYS A 48 10.41 -6.49 -3.16
C LYS A 48 11.34 -5.87 -4.21
N SER A 49 11.13 -6.16 -5.49
CA SER A 49 11.92 -5.63 -6.63
C SER A 49 11.11 -4.66 -7.50
N GLY A 50 9.93 -4.24 -7.05
CA GLY A 50 9.04 -3.35 -7.78
C GLY A 50 9.46 -1.89 -7.74
N ASP A 51 8.64 -1.04 -8.37
CA ASP A 51 8.84 0.42 -8.37
C ASP A 51 8.69 1.04 -6.98
N ILE A 52 7.92 0.39 -6.10
CA ILE A 52 7.72 0.77 -4.70
C ILE A 52 7.99 -0.46 -3.84
N ARG A 53 9.02 -0.41 -2.99
CA ARG A 53 9.48 -1.60 -2.28
C ARG A 53 9.04 -1.60 -0.82
N PRO A 54 8.34 -2.64 -0.35
CA PRO A 54 8.04 -2.82 1.07
C PRO A 54 9.31 -2.78 1.94
N GLY A 55 9.23 -2.11 3.10
CA GLY A 55 10.36 -1.92 4.02
C GLY A 55 11.35 -0.83 3.59
N VAL A 56 11.28 -0.33 2.36
CA VAL A 56 12.15 0.74 1.86
C VAL A 56 11.35 2.00 1.56
N ASP A 57 10.39 1.90 0.65
CA ASP A 57 9.58 3.01 0.16
C ASP A 57 8.20 3.07 0.84
N VAL A 58 7.70 1.92 1.30
CA VAL A 58 6.40 1.76 1.95
C VAL A 58 6.45 0.78 3.13
N GLU A 59 5.70 1.06 4.19
CA GLU A 59 5.45 0.14 5.31
C GLU A 59 3.97 -0.29 5.32
N PHE A 60 3.70 -1.59 5.43
CA PHE A 60 2.36 -2.12 5.64
C PHE A 60 2.20 -2.47 7.13
N ILE A 61 1.23 -1.86 7.81
CA ILE A 61 1.09 -1.99 9.27
C ILE A 61 -0.35 -2.40 9.59
N ASP A 62 -0.49 -3.55 10.26
CA ASP A 62 -1.77 -3.95 10.86
C ASP A 62 -2.03 -3.13 12.12
N ILE A 63 -3.20 -2.51 12.21
CA ILE A 63 -3.61 -1.72 13.37
C ILE A 63 -4.64 -2.52 14.16
N ALA A 64 -4.22 -3.05 15.31
CA ALA A 64 -5.11 -3.72 16.27
C ALA A 64 -5.27 -2.93 17.59
N GLY A 65 -4.40 -1.96 17.84
CA GLY A 65 -4.51 -1.09 19.02
C GLY A 65 -3.46 0.01 19.06
N LYS A 66 -3.34 0.65 20.23
CA LYS A 66 -2.57 1.89 20.38
C LYS A 66 -1.09 1.75 20.06
N SER A 67 -0.48 0.61 20.42
CA SER A 67 0.95 0.37 20.14
C SER A 67 1.24 0.33 18.63
N ASP A 68 0.29 -0.13 17.81
CA ASP A 68 0.47 -0.18 16.36
C ASP A 68 0.29 1.21 15.73
N GLU A 69 -0.59 2.05 16.29
CA GLU A 69 -0.65 3.47 15.93
C GLU A 69 0.68 4.17 16.22
N ASP A 70 1.32 3.88 17.36
CA ASP A 70 2.61 4.47 17.70
C ASP A 70 3.71 4.04 16.72
N LYS A 71 3.74 2.76 16.33
CA LYS A 71 4.64 2.26 15.27
C LYS A 71 4.39 2.98 13.96
N ALA A 72 3.14 3.07 13.51
CA ALA A 72 2.77 3.73 12.26
C ALA A 72 3.13 5.22 12.28
N ALA A 73 2.93 5.90 13.41
CA ALA A 73 3.30 7.30 13.59
C ALA A 73 4.81 7.54 13.55
N ALA A 74 5.60 6.59 14.04
CA ALA A 74 7.07 6.67 14.08
C ALA A 74 7.73 6.43 12.71
N VAL A 75 7.02 5.88 11.73
CA VAL A 75 7.57 5.67 10.37
C VAL A 75 7.99 7.01 9.76
N PRO A 76 9.22 7.12 9.20
CA PRO A 76 9.72 8.34 8.59
C PRO A 76 8.73 8.95 7.59
N LYS A 77 8.59 10.28 7.59
CA LYS A 77 7.63 11.00 6.72
C LYS A 77 7.93 10.83 5.22
N SER A 78 9.14 10.40 4.86
CA SER A 78 9.53 10.08 3.49
C SER A 78 8.90 8.78 2.96
N LYS A 79 8.52 7.84 3.84
CA LYS A 79 7.88 6.58 3.45
C LYS A 79 6.36 6.70 3.43
N ILE A 80 5.75 5.94 2.52
CA ILE A 80 4.30 5.69 2.54
C ILE A 80 4.00 4.70 3.68
N VAL A 81 2.90 4.89 4.39
CA VAL A 81 2.36 3.89 5.33
C VAL A 81 1.00 3.44 4.82
N VAL A 82 0.85 2.15 4.58
CA VAL A 82 -0.43 1.51 4.27
C VAL A 82 -0.93 0.85 5.55
N LEU A 83 -2.05 1.33 6.07
CA LEU A 83 -2.68 0.77 7.25
C LEU A 83 -3.58 -0.38 6.83
N ARG A 84 -3.51 -1.51 7.53
CA ARG A 84 -4.44 -2.61 7.40
C ARG A 84 -5.21 -2.71 8.71
N MET A 85 -6.54 -2.63 8.64
CA MET A 85 -7.38 -2.69 9.83
C MET A 85 -8.61 -3.53 9.54
N LEU A 86 -8.94 -4.42 10.48
CA LEU A 86 -10.12 -5.26 10.40
C LEU A 86 -11.36 -4.55 10.98
N ASP A 87 -11.14 -3.58 11.87
CA ASP A 87 -12.19 -2.83 12.56
C ASP A 87 -12.02 -1.32 12.35
N TRP A 88 -13.01 -0.71 11.71
CA TRP A 88 -13.08 0.72 11.41
C TRP A 88 -13.70 1.54 12.56
N THR A 89 -14.05 0.88 13.67
CA THR A 89 -14.62 1.53 14.87
C THR A 89 -13.54 2.18 15.73
N ILE A 90 -12.29 1.71 15.63
CA ILE A 90 -11.13 2.40 16.23
C ILE A 90 -10.94 3.71 15.44
N ILE A 91 -10.45 4.77 16.11
CA ILE A 91 -10.15 6.07 15.47
C ILE A 91 -8.63 6.22 15.18
N PRO A 92 -7.94 5.24 14.54
CA PRO A 92 -6.50 5.34 14.35
C PRO A 92 -6.15 6.35 13.26
N ILE A 93 -7.02 6.50 12.25
CA ILE A 93 -6.75 7.38 11.09
C ILE A 93 -6.62 8.83 11.55
N GLU A 94 -7.54 9.33 12.37
CA GLU A 94 -7.51 10.72 12.87
C GLU A 94 -6.25 10.97 13.73
N ASN A 95 -5.95 10.05 14.65
CA ASN A 95 -4.75 10.10 15.47
C ASN A 95 -3.47 10.12 14.62
N LEU A 96 -3.42 9.30 13.57
CA LEU A 96 -2.27 9.18 12.67
C LEU A 96 -2.15 10.40 11.75
N LEU A 97 -3.27 10.96 11.28
CA LEU A 97 -3.30 12.20 10.52
C LEU A 97 -2.77 13.36 11.35
N ALA A 98 -3.14 13.47 12.63
CA ALA A 98 -2.63 14.50 13.53
C ALA A 98 -1.10 14.42 13.73
N ARG A 99 -0.53 13.21 13.70
CA ARG A 99 0.90 12.97 13.97
C ARG A 99 1.79 13.00 12.72
N ARG A 100 1.32 12.53 11.56
CA ARG A 100 2.11 12.45 10.31
C ARG A 100 1.67 13.43 9.23
N ALA A 101 0.43 13.90 9.23
CA ALA A 101 -0.21 14.78 8.24
C ALA A 101 -0.36 14.24 6.81
N LYS A 102 0.63 13.52 6.24
CA LYS A 102 0.61 13.01 4.86
C LYS A 102 1.21 11.60 4.74
N ASN A 103 1.14 11.02 3.54
CA ASN A 103 1.72 9.71 3.19
C ASN A 103 1.13 8.54 3.99
N ILE A 104 -0.17 8.60 4.23
CA ILE A 104 -0.97 7.51 4.80
C ILE A 104 -1.93 7.03 3.72
N MET A 105 -2.03 5.71 3.56
CA MET A 105 -3.02 5.00 2.77
C MET A 105 -3.74 4.01 3.68
N VAL A 106 -5.02 3.78 3.40
CA VAL A 106 -5.90 2.87 4.14
C VAL A 106 -6.57 1.91 3.17
#